data_AF-A0A847TCW7-F1
#
_entry.id   AF-A0A847TCW7-F1
#
_cell.length_a   1.000
_cell.length_b   1.000
_cell.length_c   1.000
_cell.angle_alpha   90.00
_cell.angle_beta   90.00
_cell.angle_gamma   90.00
#
_symmetry.space_group_name_H-M   'P 1'
#
loop_
_entity.id
_entity.type
_entity.pdbx_description
1 polymer ?
#
loop_
_entity_poly.entity_id
_entity_poly.type
_entity_poly.pdbx_seq_one_letter_code
_entity_poly.pdbx_strand_id
1 'polypeptide(L)'
;MKFRIFTVILFLLSTSAAFAQLKVGSNPSQINKSSILELESTRQGLLLPRIPGANLTAAPLNAAPDGMIIYVTDSSSLFIRKNGLWQKMSVDSVANNGNWNTIGNAGLDSNKNFIGTTDQQALVFKTGNAERMRLSANGNIKVAAGTIPTGTNQLQVMVIDPATGTLLQRTMAASAFNNAIVSLNGLRDTVQTFAVDSTAAKDFSITSTNGVHTFNIPSQSGTGATSRGLLSYNDWLRFDSSARFQILHTLFSTAPDPNGISVNNGTLTLHAADATNPGAVSAGDQTFGGNKTFQNNVHVVQNATIDGNVVLTNINNAAPTDSSNVLIRRTDGTVVKRLLNDNAFKTLVIGKSPGTANDINIDSSSATQTVINVPDASTTVRGVINLLSGQTFAGYKSFRDSLAVGVAEGTKANSSFQVVGSVATNLTKVTSSYAATAGDNTILADATGGALTITLPSPSTIAGRIYTIKKVGSGGIDKEVTIATSGGTIDGSSNYIIYNDWTFVTIQTDGTDWYVIKK
;
A
#
# COMPACT_ATOMS: atom_id res chain seq x y z
N MET A 1 -130.71 101.64 -124.07
CA MET A 1 -129.47 102.04 -123.35
C MET A 1 -129.55 101.61 -121.87
N LYS A 2 -129.63 100.31 -121.54
CA LYS A 2 -129.68 99.81 -120.15
C LYS A 2 -128.83 98.56 -119.86
N PHE A 3 -128.08 98.05 -120.85
CA PHE A 3 -127.29 96.81 -120.73
C PHE A 3 -125.78 96.99 -120.52
N ARG A 4 -125.28 98.24 -120.44
CA ARG A 4 -123.82 98.53 -120.32
C ARG A 4 -123.35 98.97 -118.93
N ILE A 5 -124.28 99.19 -117.98
CA ILE A 5 -123.95 99.68 -116.64
C ILE A 5 -123.80 98.54 -115.62
N PHE A 6 -124.39 97.37 -115.85
CA PHE A 6 -124.33 96.25 -114.89
C PHE A 6 -123.01 95.46 -114.97
N THR A 7 -122.36 95.41 -116.13
CA THR A 7 -121.08 94.68 -116.32
C THR A 7 -119.87 95.43 -115.72
N VAL A 8 -119.97 96.74 -115.50
CA VAL A 8 -118.87 97.54 -114.93
C VAL A 8 -118.84 97.47 -113.39
N ILE A 9 -119.99 97.21 -112.75
CA ILE A 9 -120.08 97.13 -111.28
C ILE A 9 -119.64 95.75 -110.74
N LEU A 10 -119.73 94.69 -111.54
CA LEU A 10 -119.33 93.34 -111.11
C LEU A 10 -117.81 93.11 -111.09
N PHE A 11 -117.00 93.97 -111.72
CA PHE A 11 -115.54 93.80 -111.80
C PHE A 11 -114.75 94.57 -110.73
N LEU A 12 -115.41 95.41 -109.91
CA LEU A 12 -114.73 96.31 -108.97
C LEU A 12 -114.71 95.86 -107.49
N LEU A 13 -115.20 94.66 -107.14
CA LEU A 13 -115.39 94.27 -105.73
C LEU A 13 -114.66 92.99 -105.26
N SER A 14 -113.55 92.60 -105.89
CA SER A 14 -112.67 91.54 -105.37
C SER A 14 -111.20 91.96 -105.34
N THR A 15 -110.78 92.63 -104.27
CA THR A 15 -109.35 92.75 -103.90
C THR A 15 -109.14 92.16 -102.51
N SER A 16 -108.64 90.92 -102.46
CA SER A 16 -108.09 90.30 -101.27
C SER A 16 -106.64 90.73 -101.08
N ALA A 17 -106.31 91.25 -99.90
CA ALA A 17 -104.95 91.64 -99.50
C ALA A 17 -104.03 90.42 -99.40
N ALA A 18 -102.84 90.50 -100.01
CA ALA A 18 -101.78 89.51 -99.86
C ALA A 18 -100.85 89.90 -98.69
N PHE A 19 -100.57 88.96 -97.78
CA PHE A 19 -99.51 89.10 -96.77
C PHE A 19 -98.18 88.66 -97.38
N ALA A 20 -97.22 89.59 -97.53
CA ALA A 20 -95.87 89.27 -97.98
C ALA A 20 -94.93 89.01 -96.79
N GLN A 21 -94.32 87.82 -96.73
CA GLN A 21 -93.20 87.51 -95.84
C GLN A 21 -91.90 88.01 -96.49
N LEU A 22 -90.97 88.58 -95.70
CA LEU A 22 -89.74 89.15 -96.25
C LEU A 22 -88.60 88.13 -96.14
N LYS A 23 -88.22 87.53 -97.27
CA LYS A 23 -86.95 86.82 -97.42
C LYS A 23 -85.98 87.70 -98.20
N VAL A 24 -84.75 87.82 -97.72
CA VAL A 24 -83.64 88.47 -98.43
C VAL A 24 -82.55 87.43 -98.62
N GLY A 25 -82.28 87.02 -99.86
CA GLY A 25 -81.29 85.98 -100.14
C GLY A 25 -81.34 85.48 -101.57
N SER A 26 -80.55 84.44 -101.85
CA SER A 26 -80.37 83.90 -103.21
C SER A 26 -81.54 83.02 -103.69
N ASN A 27 -82.38 82.52 -102.77
CA ASN A 27 -83.55 81.68 -103.08
C ASN A 27 -84.87 82.27 -102.54
N PRO A 28 -85.34 83.41 -103.08
CA PRO A 28 -86.51 84.13 -102.52
C PRO A 28 -87.84 83.39 -102.65
N SER A 29 -87.93 82.34 -103.49
CA SER A 29 -89.13 81.52 -103.68
C SER A 29 -89.26 80.35 -102.69
N GLN A 30 -88.21 80.02 -101.95
CA GLN A 30 -88.24 79.00 -100.90
C GLN A 30 -88.12 79.67 -99.53
N ILE A 31 -89.24 79.81 -98.84
CA ILE A 31 -89.33 80.52 -97.56
C ILE A 31 -89.51 79.51 -96.42
N ASN A 32 -88.71 79.63 -95.35
CA ASN A 32 -88.92 78.86 -94.14
C ASN A 32 -90.16 79.37 -93.37
N LYS A 33 -91.20 78.53 -93.30
CA LYS A 33 -92.49 78.88 -92.67
C LYS A 33 -92.38 79.19 -91.16
N SER A 34 -91.28 78.83 -90.50
CA SER A 34 -91.03 79.13 -89.09
C SER A 34 -90.38 80.50 -88.85
N SER A 35 -90.09 81.28 -89.89
CA SER A 35 -89.45 82.60 -89.77
C SER A 35 -90.26 83.70 -90.46
N ILE A 36 -90.45 84.82 -89.76
CA ILE A 36 -91.09 86.03 -90.33
C ILE A 36 -90.13 86.88 -91.18
N LEU A 37 -88.83 86.77 -90.91
CA LEU A 37 -87.72 87.35 -91.68
C LEU A 37 -86.64 86.28 -91.82
N GLU A 38 -86.26 85.99 -93.06
CA GLU A 38 -85.16 85.06 -93.37
C GLU A 38 -84.06 85.80 -94.13
N LEU A 39 -82.84 85.73 -93.62
CA LEU A 39 -81.64 86.29 -94.25
C LEU A 39 -80.75 85.12 -94.69
N GLU A 40 -80.77 84.81 -95.98
CA GLU A 40 -80.01 83.70 -96.55
C GLU A 40 -78.80 84.24 -97.32
N SER A 41 -77.60 83.93 -96.86
CA SER A 41 -76.36 84.20 -97.58
C SER A 41 -75.27 83.22 -97.19
N THR A 42 -74.41 82.85 -98.14
CA THR A 42 -73.22 82.01 -97.89
C THR A 42 -71.98 82.82 -97.52
N ARG A 43 -72.03 84.14 -97.69
CA ARG A 43 -70.88 85.04 -97.53
C ARG A 43 -71.17 86.31 -96.73
N GLN A 44 -72.44 86.56 -96.40
CA GLN A 44 -72.88 87.72 -95.63
C GLN A 44 -73.67 87.25 -94.41
N GLY A 45 -73.62 88.03 -93.35
CA GLY A 45 -74.37 87.75 -92.12
C GLY A 45 -75.23 88.95 -91.73
N LEU A 46 -76.08 88.75 -90.73
CA LEU A 46 -76.76 89.85 -90.07
C LEU A 46 -75.78 90.58 -89.15
N LEU A 47 -75.41 91.80 -89.52
CA LEU A 47 -74.66 92.68 -88.61
C LEU A 47 -75.64 93.32 -87.64
N LEU A 48 -75.60 92.87 -86.39
CA LEU A 48 -76.43 93.42 -85.32
C LEU A 48 -75.91 94.80 -84.86
N PRO A 49 -76.77 95.63 -84.24
CA PRO A 49 -76.33 96.88 -83.61
C PRO A 49 -75.17 96.63 -82.64
N ARG A 50 -74.10 97.40 -82.82
CA ARG A 50 -72.89 97.31 -82.00
C ARG A 50 -72.95 98.35 -80.90
N ILE A 51 -73.17 97.88 -79.67
CA ILE A 51 -73.49 98.73 -78.52
C ILE A 51 -72.38 98.61 -77.46
N PRO A 52 -71.79 99.73 -76.98
CA PRO A 52 -70.92 99.70 -75.81
C PRO A 52 -71.66 99.21 -74.56
N GLY A 53 -71.00 98.44 -73.70
CA GLY A 53 -71.60 97.81 -72.52
C GLY A 53 -72.23 98.83 -71.55
N ALA A 54 -71.65 100.03 -71.47
CA ALA A 54 -72.20 101.13 -70.66
C ALA A 54 -73.62 101.55 -71.08
N ASN A 55 -74.03 101.32 -72.34
CA ASN A 55 -75.33 101.76 -72.84
C ASN A 55 -76.45 100.75 -72.59
N LEU A 56 -76.13 99.55 -72.10
CA LEU A 56 -77.11 98.49 -71.84
C LEU A 56 -78.08 98.83 -70.71
N THR A 57 -77.66 99.71 -69.79
CA THR A 57 -78.44 100.15 -68.63
C THR A 57 -79.05 101.54 -68.81
N ALA A 58 -78.87 102.18 -69.98
CA ALA A 58 -79.46 103.47 -70.32
C ALA A 58 -80.67 103.34 -71.25
N ALA A 59 -81.59 104.31 -71.23
CA ALA A 59 -82.73 104.33 -72.13
C ALA A 59 -82.29 104.60 -73.59
N PRO A 60 -82.88 103.92 -74.59
CA PRO A 60 -84.02 103.01 -74.48
C PRO A 60 -83.65 101.53 -74.20
N LEU A 61 -82.37 101.15 -74.18
CA LEU A 61 -81.94 99.74 -74.09
C LEU A 61 -82.17 99.09 -72.72
N ASN A 62 -82.28 99.89 -71.65
CA ASN A 62 -82.63 99.41 -70.32
C ASN A 62 -84.06 98.85 -70.23
N ALA A 63 -84.95 99.27 -71.13
CA ALA A 63 -86.33 98.82 -71.24
C ALA A 63 -86.58 98.04 -72.55
N ALA A 64 -85.52 97.59 -73.23
CA ALA A 64 -85.66 96.77 -74.42
C ALA A 64 -86.48 95.50 -74.14
N PRO A 65 -87.40 95.10 -75.04
CA PRO A 65 -88.16 93.86 -74.90
C PRO A 65 -87.24 92.63 -74.95
N ASP A 66 -87.65 91.58 -74.23
CA ASP A 66 -86.97 90.28 -74.25
C ASP A 66 -86.95 89.68 -75.66
N GLY A 67 -85.88 88.97 -75.98
CA GLY A 67 -85.60 88.44 -77.32
C GLY A 67 -84.82 89.39 -78.22
N MET A 68 -84.63 90.67 -77.84
CA MET A 68 -83.75 91.58 -78.57
C MET A 68 -82.29 91.08 -78.51
N ILE A 69 -81.60 91.08 -79.64
CA ILE A 69 -80.20 90.64 -79.76
C ILE A 69 -79.33 91.80 -80.23
N ILE A 70 -78.21 91.99 -79.56
CA ILE A 70 -77.20 93.02 -79.87
C ILE A 70 -75.80 92.43 -79.75
N TYR A 71 -74.82 93.10 -80.35
CA TYR A 71 -73.42 92.81 -80.13
C TYR A 71 -72.82 93.83 -79.16
N VAL A 72 -72.29 93.35 -78.04
CA VAL A 72 -71.68 94.24 -77.03
C VAL A 72 -70.18 94.34 -77.28
N THR A 73 -69.72 95.53 -77.68
CA THR A 73 -68.35 95.73 -78.18
C THR A 73 -67.28 95.43 -77.13
N ASP A 74 -67.52 95.81 -75.88
CA ASP A 74 -66.52 95.75 -74.81
C ASP A 74 -66.23 94.30 -74.38
N SER A 75 -67.20 93.41 -74.57
CA SER A 75 -67.09 91.99 -74.26
C SER A 75 -66.86 91.11 -75.50
N SER A 76 -66.84 91.74 -76.69
CA SER A 76 -66.78 91.07 -77.99
C SER A 76 -67.73 89.87 -78.09
N SER A 77 -68.97 90.03 -77.63
CA SER A 77 -69.92 88.93 -77.48
C SER A 77 -71.34 89.34 -77.83
N LEU A 78 -72.13 88.36 -78.27
CA LEU A 78 -73.56 88.51 -78.44
C LEU A 78 -74.27 88.54 -77.10
N PHE A 79 -75.25 89.44 -76.98
CA PHE A 79 -76.14 89.52 -75.84
C PHE A 79 -77.57 89.40 -76.32
N ILE A 80 -78.37 88.66 -75.56
CA ILE A 80 -79.82 88.58 -75.71
C ILE A 80 -80.48 89.20 -74.48
N ARG A 81 -81.54 89.98 -74.71
CA ARG A 81 -82.39 90.46 -73.64
C ARG A 81 -83.26 89.29 -73.17
N LYS A 82 -83.20 88.95 -71.88
CA LYS A 82 -84.01 87.90 -71.28
C LYS A 82 -84.35 88.24 -69.84
N ASN A 83 -85.62 88.12 -69.48
CA ASN A 83 -86.18 88.44 -68.16
C ASN A 83 -85.79 89.85 -67.68
N GLY A 84 -85.80 90.83 -68.57
CA GLY A 84 -85.42 92.21 -68.21
C GLY A 84 -83.94 92.39 -67.87
N LEU A 85 -83.06 91.46 -68.28
CA LEU A 85 -81.61 91.58 -68.15
C LEU A 85 -80.92 91.31 -69.49
N TRP A 86 -79.79 91.99 -69.73
CA TRP A 86 -78.92 91.71 -70.86
C TRP A 86 -78.01 90.53 -70.48
N GLN A 87 -78.22 89.39 -71.12
CA GLN A 87 -77.45 88.18 -70.83
C GLN A 87 -76.44 87.94 -71.94
N LYS A 88 -75.17 87.77 -71.55
CA LYS A 88 -74.13 87.31 -72.46
C LYS A 88 -74.49 85.90 -72.93
N MET A 89 -74.57 85.71 -74.23
CA MET A 89 -74.68 84.37 -74.81
C MET A 89 -73.30 83.73 -74.72
N SER A 90 -73.09 82.88 -73.71
CA SER A 90 -71.85 82.10 -73.60
C SER A 90 -71.84 81.05 -74.69
N VAL A 91 -70.72 80.93 -75.41
CA VAL A 91 -70.51 79.79 -76.28
C VAL A 91 -70.11 78.62 -75.37
N ASP A 92 -71.03 77.67 -75.17
CA ASP A 92 -70.74 76.39 -74.53
C ASP A 92 -69.94 75.51 -75.50
N SER A 93 -68.73 75.96 -75.84
CA SER A 93 -67.77 75.16 -76.57
C SER A 93 -66.94 74.36 -75.57
N VAL A 94 -66.67 73.11 -75.93
CA VAL A 94 -65.89 72.05 -75.24
C VAL A 94 -64.44 72.46 -74.86
N ALA A 95 -64.10 73.73 -74.97
CA ALA A 95 -62.80 74.35 -74.71
C ALA A 95 -62.86 75.38 -73.56
N ASN A 96 -63.78 75.21 -72.61
CA ASN A 96 -63.79 76.06 -71.43
C ASN A 96 -62.77 75.53 -70.41
N ASN A 97 -61.68 76.26 -70.19
CA ASN A 97 -60.56 75.91 -69.30
C ASN A 97 -60.95 75.75 -67.81
N GLY A 98 -62.23 75.84 -67.45
CA GLY A 98 -62.73 75.73 -66.08
C GLY A 98 -63.04 74.30 -65.59
N ASN A 99 -63.12 73.29 -66.47
CA ASN A 99 -63.61 71.94 -66.10
C ASN A 99 -62.56 70.83 -66.30
N TRP A 100 -62.64 69.76 -65.50
CA TRP A 100 -61.88 68.52 -65.70
C TRP A 100 -62.69 67.48 -66.50
N ASN A 101 -62.12 66.96 -67.59
CA ASN A 101 -62.74 65.97 -68.46
C ASN A 101 -62.46 64.53 -67.99
N THR A 102 -63.42 63.62 -68.19
CA THR A 102 -63.33 62.19 -67.86
C THR A 102 -62.30 61.42 -68.70
N ILE A 103 -61.92 61.94 -69.86
CA ILE A 103 -60.85 61.37 -70.71
C ILE A 103 -59.49 62.07 -70.53
N GLY A 104 -59.42 63.08 -69.67
CA GLY A 104 -58.22 63.89 -69.48
C GLY A 104 -58.27 65.26 -70.19
N ASN A 105 -57.38 66.17 -69.78
CA ASN A 105 -57.16 67.51 -70.33
C ASN A 105 -55.70 67.57 -70.82
N ALA A 106 -55.47 68.15 -71.99
CA ALA A 106 -54.13 68.39 -72.54
C ALA A 106 -53.69 69.86 -72.31
N GLY A 107 -52.38 70.14 -72.33
CA GLY A 107 -51.85 71.51 -72.28
C GLY A 107 -51.91 72.21 -70.91
N LEU A 108 -51.84 71.46 -69.81
CA LEU A 108 -51.93 71.98 -68.44
C LEU A 108 -50.59 72.59 -67.94
N ASP A 109 -50.68 73.61 -67.08
CA ASP A 109 -49.58 74.18 -66.30
C ASP A 109 -49.75 73.79 -64.82
N SER A 110 -48.83 73.01 -64.25
CA SER A 110 -48.92 72.50 -62.88
C SER A 110 -48.94 73.57 -61.79
N ASN A 111 -48.59 74.83 -62.08
CA ASN A 111 -48.71 75.95 -61.13
C ASN A 111 -50.11 76.59 -61.14
N LYS A 112 -50.93 76.31 -62.16
CA LYS A 112 -52.25 76.93 -62.36
C LYS A 112 -53.39 75.91 -62.38
N ASN A 113 -53.12 74.71 -62.88
CA ASN A 113 -54.11 73.66 -63.07
C ASN A 113 -53.80 72.48 -62.15
N PHE A 114 -54.75 72.12 -61.29
CA PHE A 114 -54.65 70.94 -60.42
C PHE A 114 -56.04 70.37 -60.14
N ILE A 115 -56.08 69.10 -59.75
CA ILE A 115 -57.24 68.50 -59.08
C ILE A 115 -56.98 68.62 -57.58
N GLY A 116 -57.78 69.41 -56.88
CA GLY A 116 -57.62 69.62 -55.44
C GLY A 116 -58.45 70.77 -54.93
N THR A 117 -58.17 71.16 -53.70
CA THR A 117 -58.81 72.28 -53.01
C THR A 117 -57.78 73.36 -52.73
N THR A 118 -58.17 74.64 -52.81
CA THR A 118 -57.32 75.79 -52.45
C THR A 118 -57.45 76.17 -50.98
N ASP A 119 -58.55 75.80 -50.35
CA ASP A 119 -58.73 75.78 -48.91
C ASP A 119 -58.25 74.42 -48.37
N GLN A 120 -57.70 74.37 -47.15
CA GLN A 120 -57.07 73.18 -46.54
C GLN A 120 -58.06 72.03 -46.20
N GLN A 121 -58.88 71.64 -47.17
CA GLN A 121 -59.81 70.53 -47.12
C GLN A 121 -59.17 69.29 -47.75
N ALA A 122 -59.68 68.12 -47.39
CA ALA A 122 -59.20 66.87 -47.95
C ALA A 122 -59.81 66.62 -49.35
N LEU A 123 -59.00 66.18 -50.31
CA LEU A 123 -59.50 65.64 -51.58
C LEU A 123 -59.86 64.16 -51.38
N VAL A 124 -61.12 63.81 -51.64
CA VAL A 124 -61.66 62.46 -51.38
C VAL A 124 -62.12 61.79 -52.67
N PHE A 125 -61.64 60.56 -52.90
CA PHE A 125 -62.07 59.69 -53.99
C PHE A 125 -63.05 58.64 -53.46
N LYS A 126 -64.24 58.55 -54.08
CA LYS A 126 -65.33 57.67 -53.66
C LYS A 126 -65.81 56.78 -54.81
N THR A 127 -66.26 55.58 -54.47
CA THR A 127 -67.09 54.71 -55.34
C THR A 127 -68.31 54.24 -54.56
N GLY A 128 -69.50 54.30 -55.15
CA GLY A 128 -70.75 53.95 -54.46
C GLY A 128 -70.99 54.77 -53.19
N ASN A 129 -70.64 56.06 -53.22
CA ASN A 129 -70.66 56.99 -52.07
C ASN A 129 -69.73 56.61 -50.88
N ALA A 130 -68.92 55.56 -51.00
CA ALA A 130 -67.96 55.18 -49.98
C ALA A 130 -66.55 55.69 -50.31
N GLU A 131 -65.86 56.26 -49.32
CA GLU A 131 -64.47 56.70 -49.43
C GLU A 131 -63.54 55.51 -49.69
N ARG A 132 -62.63 55.66 -50.67
CA ARG A 132 -61.60 54.67 -51.02
C ARG A 132 -60.20 55.21 -50.80
N MET A 133 -60.00 56.47 -51.16
CA MET A 133 -58.74 57.16 -51.01
C MET A 133 -58.98 58.60 -50.58
N ARG A 134 -58.10 59.12 -49.73
CA ARG A 134 -58.09 60.50 -49.28
C ARG A 134 -56.68 61.05 -49.32
N LEU A 135 -56.52 62.23 -49.91
CA LEU A 135 -55.40 63.09 -49.62
C LEU A 135 -55.81 63.99 -48.45
N SER A 136 -55.20 63.78 -47.28
CA SER A 136 -55.53 64.57 -46.08
C SER A 136 -55.10 66.03 -46.26
N ALA A 137 -55.67 66.93 -45.46
CA ALA A 137 -55.27 68.34 -45.44
C ALA A 137 -53.75 68.53 -45.17
N ASN A 138 -53.12 67.56 -44.51
CA ASN A 138 -51.69 67.57 -44.17
C ASN A 138 -50.81 66.85 -45.22
N GLY A 139 -51.36 66.51 -46.39
CA GLY A 139 -50.62 65.89 -47.49
C GLY A 139 -50.40 64.38 -47.37
N ASN A 140 -51.01 63.69 -46.40
CA ASN A 140 -50.90 62.24 -46.30
C ASN A 140 -51.93 61.54 -47.19
N ILE A 141 -51.49 60.52 -47.92
CA ILE A 141 -52.40 59.59 -48.61
C ILE A 141 -52.90 58.57 -47.60
N LYS A 142 -54.22 58.50 -47.44
CA LYS A 142 -54.91 57.44 -46.70
C LYS A 142 -55.70 56.58 -47.68
N VAL A 143 -55.54 55.27 -47.54
CA VAL A 143 -56.35 54.28 -48.25
C VAL A 143 -57.31 53.65 -47.25
N ALA A 144 -58.58 53.49 -47.61
CA ALA A 144 -59.59 52.92 -46.73
C ALA A 144 -59.20 51.48 -46.31
N ALA A 145 -59.51 51.11 -45.07
CA ALA A 145 -59.26 49.75 -44.55
C ALA A 145 -59.91 48.69 -45.46
N GLY A 146 -59.20 47.58 -45.71
CA GLY A 146 -59.64 46.51 -46.62
C GLY A 146 -59.31 46.73 -48.10
N THR A 147 -58.70 47.87 -48.46
CA THR A 147 -58.29 48.16 -49.85
C THR A 147 -56.90 47.58 -50.19
N ILE A 148 -56.08 47.24 -49.19
CA ILE A 148 -54.79 46.55 -49.35
C ILE A 148 -54.87 45.17 -48.66
N PRO A 149 -54.61 44.03 -49.34
CA PRO A 149 -54.65 42.70 -48.74
C PRO A 149 -53.56 42.45 -47.69
N THR A 150 -53.84 41.69 -46.62
CA THR A 150 -52.85 41.28 -45.59
C THR A 150 -52.11 39.99 -45.97
N GLY A 151 -50.83 39.87 -45.59
CA GLY A 151 -50.01 38.63 -45.71
C GLY A 151 -49.83 37.91 -44.36
N THR A 152 -49.56 36.60 -44.37
CA THR A 152 -49.72 35.70 -43.20
C THR A 152 -48.53 35.55 -42.24
N ASN A 153 -47.33 36.07 -42.54
CA ASN A 153 -46.10 35.83 -41.73
C ASN A 153 -45.23 37.08 -41.55
N GLN A 154 -45.73 38.09 -40.82
CA GLN A 154 -44.97 39.30 -40.54
C GLN A 154 -44.83 39.55 -39.02
N LEU A 155 -43.65 40.01 -38.60
CA LEU A 155 -43.38 40.45 -37.23
C LEU A 155 -43.49 41.97 -37.16
N GLN A 156 -44.09 42.49 -36.09
CA GLN A 156 -43.93 43.89 -35.74
C GLN A 156 -42.59 44.08 -35.05
N VAL A 157 -41.70 44.83 -35.69
CA VAL A 157 -40.36 45.12 -35.21
C VAL A 157 -40.20 46.61 -35.02
N MET A 158 -39.50 46.99 -33.95
CA MET A 158 -39.14 48.37 -33.70
C MET A 158 -37.73 48.61 -34.24
N VAL A 159 -37.63 49.42 -35.30
CA VAL A 159 -36.38 49.76 -35.99
C VAL A 159 -36.02 51.20 -35.69
N ILE A 160 -34.76 51.45 -35.39
CA ILE A 160 -34.22 52.82 -35.23
C ILE A 160 -33.79 53.30 -36.60
N ASP A 161 -34.28 54.44 -37.04
CA ASP A 161 -33.77 55.11 -38.24
C ASP A 161 -32.33 55.58 -37.96
N PRO A 162 -31.31 55.07 -38.67
CA PRO A 162 -29.92 55.40 -38.37
C PRO A 162 -29.55 56.85 -38.70
N ALA A 163 -30.32 57.55 -39.53
CA ALA A 163 -30.07 58.96 -39.85
C ALA A 163 -30.70 59.92 -38.84
N THR A 164 -31.83 59.53 -38.24
CA THR A 164 -32.62 60.43 -37.36
C THR A 164 -32.69 59.97 -35.91
N GLY A 165 -32.30 58.73 -35.60
CA GLY A 165 -32.38 58.12 -34.26
C GLY A 165 -33.81 57.77 -33.83
N THR A 166 -34.82 57.97 -34.69
CA THR A 166 -36.23 57.79 -34.32
C THR A 166 -36.61 56.31 -34.29
N LEU A 167 -37.31 55.90 -33.23
CA LEU A 167 -37.91 54.56 -33.13
C LEU A 167 -39.16 54.46 -34.01
N LEU A 168 -39.14 53.56 -34.99
CA LEU A 168 -40.26 53.29 -35.89
C LEU A 168 -40.72 51.84 -35.71
N GLN A 169 -42.00 51.64 -35.46
CA GLN A 169 -42.61 50.32 -35.55
C GLN A 169 -42.91 49.99 -37.01
N ARG A 170 -42.32 48.91 -37.53
CA ARG A 170 -42.53 48.42 -38.89
C ARG A 170 -42.93 46.96 -38.86
N THR A 171 -43.72 46.56 -39.85
CA THR A 171 -44.07 45.16 -40.05
C THR A 171 -43.09 44.56 -41.07
N MET A 172 -42.28 43.58 -40.67
CA MET A 172 -41.20 42.99 -41.48
C MET A 172 -41.28 41.46 -41.52
N ALA A 173 -40.66 40.82 -42.53
CA ALA A 173 -40.64 39.36 -42.65
C ALA A 173 -39.78 38.72 -41.55
N ALA A 174 -40.29 37.65 -40.92
CA ALA A 174 -39.58 36.94 -39.84
C ALA A 174 -38.21 36.38 -40.27
N SER A 175 -38.05 36.03 -41.56
CA SER A 175 -36.81 35.49 -42.12
C SER A 175 -35.61 36.43 -42.06
N ALA A 176 -35.83 37.73 -41.88
CA ALA A 176 -34.74 38.72 -41.74
C ALA A 176 -33.96 38.56 -40.42
N PHE A 177 -34.44 37.74 -39.47
CA PHE A 177 -33.88 37.60 -38.12
C PHE A 177 -33.40 36.18 -37.78
N ASN A 178 -33.24 35.28 -38.76
CA ASN A 178 -33.03 33.86 -38.50
C ASN A 178 -31.70 33.49 -37.78
N ASN A 179 -30.71 34.37 -37.70
CA ASN A 179 -29.46 34.10 -36.97
C ASN A 179 -29.10 35.25 -36.02
N ALA A 180 -29.10 35.01 -34.71
CA ALA A 180 -28.61 35.97 -33.70
C ALA A 180 -27.08 36.09 -33.67
N ILE A 181 -26.36 35.02 -34.05
CA ILE A 181 -24.90 35.02 -34.23
C ILE A 181 -24.61 35.03 -35.73
N VAL A 182 -24.01 36.13 -36.22
CA VAL A 182 -23.70 36.32 -37.65
C VAL A 182 -22.44 35.55 -38.07
N SER A 183 -21.49 35.35 -37.14
CA SER A 183 -20.33 34.49 -37.32
C SER A 183 -19.65 34.17 -36.00
N LEU A 184 -18.99 33.02 -35.90
CA LEU A 184 -18.05 32.72 -34.82
C LEU A 184 -16.69 32.37 -35.44
N ASN A 185 -15.62 33.07 -35.02
CA ASN A 185 -14.26 32.92 -35.57
C ASN A 185 -14.18 32.89 -37.12
N GLY A 186 -15.00 33.72 -37.79
CA GLY A 186 -15.03 33.84 -39.25
C GLY A 186 -15.95 32.86 -39.99
N LEU A 187 -16.49 31.84 -39.33
CA LEU A 187 -17.44 30.89 -39.92
C LEU A 187 -18.87 31.40 -39.83
N ARG A 188 -19.69 31.09 -40.85
CA ARG A 188 -21.06 31.60 -41.02
C ARG A 188 -22.10 30.50 -41.24
N ASP A 189 -21.70 29.26 -41.02
CA ASP A 189 -22.56 28.08 -41.12
C ASP A 189 -23.78 28.21 -40.20
N THR A 190 -24.93 27.67 -40.64
CA THR A 190 -26.21 27.72 -39.92
C THR A 190 -26.18 27.00 -38.58
N VAL A 191 -25.31 25.99 -38.43
CA VAL A 191 -25.06 25.29 -37.18
C VAL A 191 -23.60 25.51 -36.80
N GLN A 192 -23.37 26.10 -35.64
CA GLN A 192 -22.04 26.23 -35.03
C GLN A 192 -21.94 25.23 -33.88
N THR A 193 -20.98 24.31 -33.94
CA THR A 193 -20.80 23.22 -32.97
C THR A 193 -19.44 23.34 -32.31
N PHE A 194 -19.36 23.04 -31.01
CA PHE A 194 -18.09 22.93 -30.30
C PHE A 194 -17.65 21.46 -30.23
N ALA A 195 -16.38 21.21 -30.52
CA ALA A 195 -15.76 19.90 -30.43
C ALA A 195 -14.47 19.96 -29.61
N VAL A 196 -14.01 18.80 -29.15
CA VAL A 196 -12.69 18.62 -28.53
C VAL A 196 -11.89 17.61 -29.37
N ASP A 197 -10.61 17.89 -29.59
CA ASP A 197 -9.67 16.97 -30.21
C ASP A 197 -8.35 17.00 -29.44
N SER A 198 -7.59 15.91 -29.55
CA SER A 198 -6.29 15.70 -28.90
C SER A 198 -5.15 15.54 -29.91
N THR A 199 -5.30 16.14 -31.10
CA THR A 199 -4.20 16.21 -32.08
C THR A 199 -2.96 16.80 -31.41
N ALA A 200 -1.79 16.22 -31.73
CA ALA A 200 -0.51 16.47 -31.06
C ALA A 200 0.08 17.87 -31.38
N ALA A 201 -0.63 18.92 -31.04
CA ALA A 201 -0.16 20.30 -31.09
C ALA A 201 0.65 20.63 -29.82
N LYS A 202 1.59 21.58 -29.93
CA LYS A 202 2.49 21.93 -28.81
C LYS A 202 1.79 22.64 -27.66
N ASP A 203 0.81 23.49 -27.97
CA ASP A 203 0.05 24.34 -27.05
C ASP A 203 -1.46 24.23 -27.32
N PHE A 204 -2.28 24.76 -26.40
CA PHE A 204 -3.71 24.93 -26.60
C PHE A 204 -4.00 25.80 -27.83
N SER A 205 -4.85 25.31 -28.72
CA SER A 205 -5.31 26.06 -29.89
C SER A 205 -6.77 25.78 -30.20
N ILE A 206 -7.46 26.76 -30.78
CA ILE A 206 -8.81 26.59 -31.31
C ILE A 206 -8.73 26.62 -32.83
N THR A 207 -9.19 25.56 -33.47
CA THR A 207 -9.29 25.49 -34.94
C THR A 207 -10.74 25.50 -35.33
N SER A 208 -11.10 26.30 -36.34
CA SER A 208 -12.48 26.49 -36.76
C SER A 208 -12.60 26.20 -38.26
N THR A 209 -13.35 25.16 -38.60
CA THR A 209 -13.60 24.77 -40.00
C THR A 209 -15.01 24.19 -40.14
N ASN A 210 -15.74 24.53 -41.22
CA ASN A 210 -17.06 23.98 -41.56
C ASN A 210 -18.09 24.00 -40.41
N GLY A 211 -18.27 25.13 -39.74
CA GLY A 211 -19.17 25.28 -38.59
C GLY A 211 -18.75 24.55 -37.31
N VAL A 212 -17.56 23.96 -37.22
CA VAL A 212 -17.06 23.29 -36.01
C VAL A 212 -15.87 24.03 -35.42
N HIS A 213 -15.98 24.41 -34.14
CA HIS A 213 -14.91 25.01 -33.34
C HIS A 213 -14.30 23.94 -32.44
N THR A 214 -13.11 23.48 -32.80
CA THR A 214 -12.41 22.40 -32.08
C THR A 214 -11.40 23.01 -31.12
N PHE A 215 -11.59 22.74 -29.84
CA PHE A 215 -10.59 22.99 -28.81
C PHE A 215 -9.57 21.86 -28.85
N ASN A 216 -8.35 22.15 -29.30
CA ASN A 216 -7.25 21.20 -29.33
C ASN A 216 -6.53 21.26 -27.99
N ILE A 217 -6.75 20.25 -27.15
CA ILE A 217 -6.18 20.18 -25.81
C ILE A 217 -5.19 19.01 -25.81
N PRO A 218 -3.89 19.27 -25.99
CA PRO A 218 -2.91 18.20 -26.06
C PRO A 218 -2.75 17.46 -24.72
N SER A 219 -2.36 16.18 -24.78
CA SER A 219 -1.88 15.40 -23.62
C SER A 219 -0.35 15.33 -23.63
N GLN A 220 0.28 15.39 -22.46
CA GLN A 220 1.74 15.37 -22.36
C GLN A 220 2.28 13.95 -22.62
N SER A 221 3.28 13.82 -23.50
CA SER A 221 3.86 12.54 -23.92
C SER A 221 5.19 12.16 -23.24
N GLY A 222 5.73 13.03 -22.38
CA GLY A 222 6.94 12.76 -21.58
C GLY A 222 8.26 12.61 -22.33
N THR A 223 8.27 12.63 -23.68
CA THR A 223 9.48 12.44 -24.52
C THR A 223 10.10 13.75 -25.01
N GLY A 224 9.57 14.90 -24.57
CA GLY A 224 10.09 16.23 -24.93
C GLY A 224 9.87 16.67 -26.38
N ALA A 225 9.37 15.80 -27.26
CA ALA A 225 9.24 16.07 -28.69
C ALA A 225 7.96 16.83 -29.08
N THR A 226 6.79 16.56 -28.47
CA THR A 226 5.54 17.28 -28.79
C THR A 226 4.53 17.24 -27.63
N SER A 227 3.89 18.39 -27.37
CA SER A 227 2.81 18.68 -26.40
C SER A 227 3.19 18.98 -24.94
N ARG A 228 3.01 20.26 -24.55
CA ARG A 228 2.75 20.65 -23.14
C ARG A 228 1.25 20.56 -22.94
N GLY A 229 0.78 19.67 -22.08
CA GLY A 229 -0.62 19.27 -22.08
C GLY A 229 -1.11 18.66 -20.77
N LEU A 230 -2.35 18.15 -20.78
CA LEU A 230 -2.92 17.42 -19.66
C LEU A 230 -2.16 16.11 -19.41
N LEU A 231 -2.11 15.66 -18.16
CA LEU A 231 -1.62 14.33 -17.82
C LEU A 231 -2.66 13.27 -18.26
N SER A 232 -2.19 12.17 -18.85
CA SER A 232 -3.07 11.06 -19.23
C SER A 232 -3.55 10.27 -18.00
N TYR A 233 -4.60 9.46 -18.16
CA TYR A 233 -5.03 8.53 -17.10
C TYR A 233 -3.91 7.55 -16.70
N ASN A 234 -3.07 7.14 -17.66
CA ASN A 234 -1.90 6.30 -17.39
C ASN A 234 -0.83 7.04 -16.57
N ASP A 235 -0.65 8.35 -16.80
CA ASP A 235 0.25 9.17 -15.99
C ASP A 235 -0.29 9.32 -14.57
N TRP A 236 -1.61 9.52 -14.42
CA TRP A 236 -2.26 9.53 -13.10
C TRP A 236 -2.07 8.20 -12.37
N LEU A 237 -2.30 7.05 -13.02
CA LEU A 237 -2.07 5.74 -12.43
C LEU A 237 -0.60 5.56 -11.99
N ARG A 238 0.35 6.04 -12.77
CA ARG A 238 1.78 6.02 -12.43
C ARG A 238 2.08 6.87 -11.20
N PHE A 239 1.53 8.09 -11.11
CA PHE A 239 1.71 8.96 -9.94
C PHE A 239 0.98 8.41 -8.71
N ASP A 240 -0.24 7.92 -8.85
CA ASP A 240 -1.03 7.31 -7.77
C ASP A 240 -0.31 6.07 -7.21
N SER A 241 0.18 5.19 -8.08
CA SER A 241 0.96 4.02 -7.66
C SER A 241 2.26 4.40 -6.94
N SER A 242 2.95 5.44 -7.41
CA SER A 242 4.21 5.89 -6.79
C SER A 242 3.98 6.60 -5.45
N ALA A 243 2.91 7.41 -5.34
CA ALA A 243 2.54 8.10 -4.12
C ALA A 243 1.92 7.16 -3.07
N ARG A 244 1.28 6.07 -3.52
CA ARG A 244 0.71 5.02 -2.67
C ARG A 244 1.65 3.86 -2.42
N PHE A 245 2.94 3.99 -2.74
CA PHE A 245 3.96 3.05 -2.29
C PHE A 245 4.13 3.17 -0.77
N GLN A 246 3.16 2.59 -0.06
CA GLN A 246 3.22 2.25 1.34
C GLN A 246 3.64 0.78 1.38
N ILE A 247 4.63 0.45 2.19
CA ILE A 247 4.89 -0.96 2.53
C ILE A 247 3.63 -1.43 3.26
N LEU A 248 2.76 -2.14 2.54
CA LEU A 248 1.44 -2.52 2.98
C LEU A 248 1.50 -3.72 3.93
N HIS A 249 2.59 -4.49 3.84
CA HIS A 249 2.81 -5.70 4.60
C HIS A 249 4.32 -5.95 4.78
N THR A 250 4.73 -6.41 5.97
CA THR A 250 6.06 -6.95 6.23
C THR A 250 5.95 -8.46 6.45
N LEU A 251 6.81 -9.23 5.79
CA LEU A 251 6.84 -10.69 5.90
C LEU A 251 8.24 -11.17 6.30
N PHE A 252 8.27 -12.36 6.92
CA PHE A 252 9.50 -13.11 7.14
C PHE A 252 9.47 -14.37 6.28
N SER A 253 10.50 -14.58 5.45
CA SER A 253 10.66 -15.77 4.61
C SER A 253 11.75 -16.65 5.18
N THR A 254 11.49 -17.95 5.30
CA THR A 254 12.53 -18.95 5.61
C THR A 254 13.43 -19.26 4.41
N ALA A 255 13.06 -18.83 3.21
CA ALA A 255 13.89 -18.97 2.02
C ALA A 255 14.92 -17.82 1.96
N PRO A 256 16.23 -18.14 1.92
CA PRO A 256 17.30 -17.14 1.84
C PRO A 256 17.29 -16.41 0.49
N ASP A 257 17.78 -15.16 0.49
CA ASP A 257 17.93 -14.31 -0.70
C ASP A 257 19.30 -13.62 -0.66
N PRO A 258 20.03 -13.49 -1.79
CA PRO A 258 21.35 -12.85 -1.82
C PRO A 258 21.41 -11.43 -1.27
N ASN A 259 20.29 -10.70 -1.27
CA ASN A 259 20.19 -9.34 -0.75
C ASN A 259 19.72 -9.31 0.72
N GLY A 260 19.24 -10.43 1.27
CA GLY A 260 18.66 -10.56 2.61
C GLY A 260 17.31 -9.85 2.82
N ILE A 261 16.98 -8.89 1.96
CA ILE A 261 15.71 -8.16 1.95
C ILE A 261 15.22 -7.99 0.52
N SER A 262 13.93 -8.20 0.30
CA SER A 262 13.30 -7.95 -1.00
C SER A 262 12.06 -7.08 -0.86
N VAL A 263 11.78 -6.28 -1.90
CA VAL A 263 10.55 -5.48 -1.99
C VAL A 263 9.84 -5.82 -3.28
N ASN A 264 8.64 -6.39 -3.17
CA ASN A 264 7.84 -6.77 -4.32
C ASN A 264 6.36 -6.51 -4.03
N ASN A 265 5.65 -5.89 -4.98
CA ASN A 265 4.21 -5.61 -4.90
C ASN A 265 3.76 -5.01 -3.56
N GLY A 266 4.52 -4.04 -3.02
CA GLY A 266 4.20 -3.37 -1.76
C GLY A 266 4.47 -4.18 -0.49
N THR A 267 5.17 -5.31 -0.59
CA THR A 267 5.57 -6.14 0.56
C THR A 267 7.08 -6.08 0.76
N LEU A 268 7.51 -5.78 1.99
CA LEU A 268 8.91 -5.89 2.42
C LEU A 268 9.12 -7.26 3.05
N THR A 269 9.99 -8.08 2.47
CA THR A 269 10.27 -9.42 2.97
C THR A 269 11.67 -9.47 3.55
N LEU A 270 11.79 -9.85 4.83
CA LEU A 270 13.06 -10.21 5.46
C LEU A 270 13.30 -11.69 5.21
N HIS A 271 14.44 -12.03 4.61
CA HIS A 271 14.81 -13.41 4.32
C HIS A 271 15.69 -13.97 5.45
N ALA A 272 15.53 -15.25 5.78
CA ALA A 272 16.41 -15.94 6.72
C ALA A 272 17.86 -15.93 6.21
N ALA A 273 18.81 -15.60 7.10
CA ALA A 273 20.23 -15.78 6.80
C ALA A 273 20.58 -17.27 6.66
N ASP A 274 21.56 -17.57 5.80
CA ASP A 274 22.19 -18.88 5.66
C ASP A 274 23.73 -18.78 5.57
N ALA A 275 24.39 -19.88 5.20
CA ALA A 275 25.84 -19.95 5.09
C ALA A 275 26.43 -19.00 4.02
N THR A 276 25.64 -18.63 3.00
CA THR A 276 26.11 -17.90 1.80
C THR A 276 25.38 -16.58 1.55
N ASN A 277 24.24 -16.35 2.19
CA ASN A 277 23.33 -15.24 1.96
C ASN A 277 23.12 -14.44 3.25
N PRO A 278 23.19 -13.09 3.20
CA PRO A 278 22.81 -12.26 4.33
C PRO A 278 21.31 -12.37 4.61
N GLY A 279 20.88 -12.05 5.82
CA GLY A 279 19.47 -12.10 6.18
C GLY A 279 19.20 -11.85 7.66
N ALA A 280 17.94 -11.99 8.05
CA ALA A 280 17.48 -11.88 9.42
C ALA A 280 17.55 -13.22 10.16
N VAL A 281 17.50 -13.15 11.50
CA VAL A 281 17.48 -14.32 12.39
C VAL A 281 16.04 -14.79 12.60
N SER A 282 15.80 -16.09 12.56
CA SER A 282 14.48 -16.71 12.68
C SER A 282 14.44 -17.72 13.84
N ALA A 283 13.26 -18.27 14.13
CA ALA A 283 13.08 -19.35 15.10
C ALA A 283 13.42 -20.75 14.56
N GLY A 284 13.65 -20.88 13.25
CA GLY A 284 14.11 -22.13 12.63
C GLY A 284 15.63 -22.28 12.70
N ASP A 285 16.12 -23.48 12.42
CA ASP A 285 17.55 -23.75 12.34
C ASP A 285 18.21 -22.90 11.25
N GLN A 286 19.32 -22.25 11.60
CA GLN A 286 20.09 -21.41 10.69
C GLN A 286 21.58 -21.70 10.79
N THR A 287 22.26 -21.57 9.66
CA THR A 287 23.73 -21.62 9.60
C THR A 287 24.23 -20.24 9.22
N PHE A 288 25.26 -19.74 9.87
CA PHE A 288 25.88 -18.45 9.54
C PHE A 288 27.30 -18.68 9.04
N GLY A 289 27.57 -18.38 7.77
CA GLY A 289 28.91 -18.58 7.18
C GLY A 289 29.87 -17.41 7.44
N GLY A 290 31.17 -17.65 7.31
CA GLY A 290 32.23 -16.65 7.59
C GLY A 290 32.41 -16.35 9.09
N ASN A 291 33.43 -15.57 9.44
CA ASN A 291 33.70 -15.23 10.85
C ASN A 291 32.58 -14.36 11.44
N LYS A 292 32.15 -14.70 12.65
CA LYS A 292 31.16 -13.92 13.42
C LYS A 292 31.81 -13.38 14.69
N THR A 293 31.49 -12.13 15.01
CA THR A 293 31.98 -11.44 16.21
C THR A 293 30.78 -10.98 17.02
N PHE A 294 30.64 -11.47 18.25
CA PHE A 294 29.65 -11.01 19.22
C PHE A 294 30.36 -10.13 20.26
N GLN A 295 29.96 -8.86 20.37
CA GLN A 295 30.63 -7.90 21.27
C GLN A 295 30.32 -8.12 22.75
N ASN A 296 29.22 -8.81 23.04
CA ASN A 296 28.73 -9.10 24.39
C ASN A 296 28.66 -10.63 24.62
N ASN A 297 28.06 -11.02 25.73
CA ASN A 297 27.87 -12.42 26.10
C ASN A 297 27.04 -13.18 25.06
N VAL A 298 27.46 -14.41 24.78
CA VAL A 298 26.66 -15.41 24.06
C VAL A 298 26.10 -16.37 25.10
N HIS A 299 24.77 -16.49 25.18
CA HIS A 299 24.08 -17.41 26.09
C HIS A 299 23.56 -18.61 25.31
N VAL A 300 24.09 -19.80 25.59
CA VAL A 300 23.67 -21.06 24.97
C VAL A 300 22.91 -21.88 26.03
N VAL A 301 21.63 -22.15 25.78
CA VAL A 301 20.74 -22.84 26.74
C VAL A 301 20.96 -24.37 26.74
N GLN A 302 21.34 -24.92 25.59
CA GLN A 302 21.62 -26.34 25.40
C GLN A 302 23.12 -26.56 25.16
N ASN A 303 23.48 -27.57 24.37
CA ASN A 303 24.87 -27.88 24.06
C ASN A 303 25.40 -26.98 22.94
N ALA A 304 26.67 -26.60 23.04
CA ALA A 304 27.43 -26.00 21.95
C ALA A 304 28.44 -27.04 21.41
N THR A 305 28.37 -27.34 20.12
CA THR A 305 29.39 -28.13 19.40
C THR A 305 30.36 -27.16 18.72
N ILE A 306 31.67 -27.32 18.98
CA ILE A 306 32.73 -26.52 18.34
C ILE A 306 33.74 -27.49 17.75
N ASP A 307 33.73 -27.63 16.41
CA ASP A 307 34.60 -28.56 15.68
C ASP A 307 36.06 -28.09 15.58
N GLY A 308 36.31 -26.82 15.92
CA GLY A 308 37.64 -26.18 15.93
C GLY A 308 38.17 -25.90 17.33
N ASN A 309 39.22 -25.08 17.39
CA ASN A 309 39.83 -24.67 18.67
C ASN A 309 38.99 -23.61 19.39
N VAL A 310 38.86 -23.75 20.72
CA VAL A 310 38.28 -22.74 21.60
C VAL A 310 39.41 -21.95 22.27
N VAL A 311 39.47 -20.64 22.03
CA VAL A 311 40.42 -19.72 22.70
C VAL A 311 39.65 -18.87 23.72
N LEU A 312 39.86 -19.15 24.99
CA LEU A 312 39.26 -18.39 26.10
C LEU A 312 40.32 -17.49 26.73
N THR A 313 40.11 -16.17 26.68
CA THR A 313 41.04 -15.19 27.28
C THR A 313 40.94 -15.14 28.79
N ASN A 314 39.73 -15.31 29.33
CA ASN A 314 39.45 -15.45 30.74
C ASN A 314 38.48 -16.61 30.95
N ILE A 315 38.83 -17.53 31.84
CA ILE A 315 37.94 -18.54 32.39
C ILE A 315 37.83 -18.19 33.86
N ASN A 316 36.62 -17.98 34.38
CA ASN A 316 36.46 -17.81 35.82
C ASN A 316 36.99 -19.07 36.50
N ASN A 317 37.88 -18.91 37.48
CA ASN A 317 38.32 -20.03 38.30
C ASN A 317 37.08 -20.71 38.90
N ALA A 318 37.13 -22.04 38.99
CA ALA A 318 36.23 -22.77 39.87
C ALA A 318 36.32 -22.15 41.29
N ALA A 319 35.24 -22.21 42.07
CA ALA A 319 35.21 -21.66 43.40
C ALA A 319 36.45 -22.14 44.22
N PRO A 320 37.14 -21.26 44.97
CA PRO A 320 38.44 -21.54 45.58
C PRO A 320 38.51 -22.72 46.56
N THR A 321 37.37 -23.28 46.97
CA THR A 321 37.32 -24.32 48.00
C THR A 321 37.79 -25.68 47.50
N ASP A 322 37.80 -25.91 46.18
CA ASP A 322 37.99 -27.23 45.59
C ASP A 322 39.02 -27.17 44.43
N SER A 323 40.11 -26.42 44.57
CA SER A 323 41.11 -26.28 43.49
C SER A 323 42.54 -26.10 43.97
N SER A 324 43.46 -26.78 43.28
CA SER A 324 44.89 -26.80 43.56
C SER A 324 45.72 -26.21 42.43
N ASN A 325 46.81 -25.52 42.77
CA ASN A 325 47.79 -25.08 41.78
C ASN A 325 48.68 -26.26 41.38
N VAL A 326 48.62 -26.66 40.12
CA VAL A 326 49.50 -27.66 39.52
C VAL A 326 50.45 -27.04 38.51
N LEU A 327 51.65 -27.60 38.46
CA LEU A 327 52.62 -27.33 37.40
C LEU A 327 52.43 -28.38 36.30
N ILE A 328 52.05 -27.94 35.11
CA ILE A 328 51.90 -28.81 33.94
C ILE A 328 53.08 -28.56 33.03
N ARG A 329 53.86 -29.61 32.78
CA ARG A 329 54.88 -29.60 31.73
C ARG A 329 54.20 -29.91 30.41
N ARG A 330 54.28 -28.99 29.45
CA ARG A 330 53.75 -29.20 28.10
C ARG A 330 54.70 -30.04 27.25
N THR A 331 54.21 -30.51 26.11
CA THR A 331 55.00 -31.27 25.12
C THR A 331 56.15 -30.45 24.53
N ASP A 332 56.06 -29.13 24.56
CA ASP A 332 57.14 -28.19 24.19
C ASP A 332 58.23 -28.04 25.27
N GLY A 333 58.08 -28.71 26.41
CA GLY A 333 59.03 -28.69 27.52
C GLY A 333 58.81 -27.54 28.52
N THR A 334 57.93 -26.58 28.24
CA THR A 334 57.60 -25.48 29.16
C THR A 334 56.79 -25.96 30.35
N VAL A 335 57.03 -25.39 31.53
CA VAL A 335 56.25 -25.65 32.74
C VAL A 335 55.34 -24.46 33.00
N VAL A 336 54.03 -24.70 33.14
CA VAL A 336 53.07 -23.66 33.51
C VAL A 336 52.32 -24.00 34.78
N LYS A 337 52.12 -22.99 35.61
CA LYS A 337 51.23 -23.04 36.76
C LYS A 337 49.79 -22.89 36.29
N ARG A 338 48.93 -23.85 36.64
CA ARG A 338 47.49 -23.85 36.38
C ARG A 338 46.76 -24.11 37.69
N LEU A 339 45.66 -23.40 37.91
CA LEU A 339 44.72 -23.75 38.97
C LEU A 339 43.73 -24.75 38.36
N LEU A 340 43.71 -25.99 38.87
CA LEU A 340 42.77 -27.03 38.43
C LEU A 340 41.87 -27.43 39.60
N ASN A 341 40.63 -27.78 39.28
CA ASN A 341 39.70 -28.33 40.26
C ASN A 341 40.22 -29.66 40.81
N ASP A 342 40.03 -29.92 42.10
CA ASP A 342 40.53 -31.13 42.75
C ASP A 342 39.90 -32.40 42.16
N ASN A 343 38.68 -32.31 41.58
CA ASN A 343 38.04 -33.42 40.83
C ASN A 343 38.77 -33.77 39.52
N ALA A 344 39.72 -32.95 39.04
CA ALA A 344 40.56 -33.29 37.90
C ALA A 344 41.63 -34.34 38.25
N PHE A 345 41.82 -34.64 39.54
CA PHE A 345 42.82 -35.59 40.02
C PHE A 345 42.15 -36.77 40.71
N LYS A 346 42.71 -37.97 40.51
CA LYS A 346 42.38 -39.10 41.38
C LYS A 346 43.03 -38.90 42.73
N THR A 347 42.33 -39.15 43.82
CA THR A 347 42.93 -39.13 45.16
C THR A 347 43.76 -40.41 45.36
N LEU A 348 44.94 -40.28 45.97
CA LEU A 348 45.74 -41.43 46.38
C LEU A 348 45.29 -41.84 47.78
N VAL A 349 44.84 -43.09 47.94
CA VAL A 349 44.42 -43.64 49.23
C VAL A 349 45.13 -44.96 49.51
N ILE A 350 45.26 -45.32 50.79
CA ILE A 350 45.76 -46.62 51.22
C ILE A 350 44.56 -47.52 51.49
N GLY A 351 44.45 -48.61 50.75
CA GLY A 351 43.35 -49.57 50.85
C GLY A 351 43.76 -50.88 51.53
N LYS A 352 42.76 -51.65 51.93
CA LYS A 352 42.93 -53.03 52.37
C LYS A 352 42.67 -53.96 51.18
N SER A 353 43.69 -54.71 50.78
CA SER A 353 43.55 -55.72 49.73
C SER A 353 42.47 -56.75 50.12
N PRO A 354 41.55 -57.17 49.23
CA PRO A 354 40.46 -58.10 49.52
C PRO A 354 40.91 -59.56 49.76
N GLY A 355 42.11 -59.77 50.29
CA GLY A 355 42.56 -61.07 50.79
C GLY A 355 43.00 -62.08 49.72
N THR A 356 43.06 -61.68 48.44
CA THR A 356 43.47 -62.57 47.33
C THR A 356 44.78 -62.15 46.66
N ALA A 357 45.19 -60.88 46.78
CA ALA A 357 46.46 -60.42 46.23
C ALA A 357 47.58 -60.61 47.25
N ASN A 358 48.62 -61.35 46.84
CA ASN A 358 49.73 -61.76 47.67
C ASN A 358 50.81 -60.67 47.86
N ASP A 359 50.64 -59.47 47.32
CA ASP A 359 51.62 -58.37 47.40
C ASP A 359 50.93 -57.00 47.45
N ILE A 360 51.69 -55.97 47.82
CA ILE A 360 51.27 -54.57 47.69
C ILE A 360 50.95 -54.31 46.21
N ASN A 361 49.74 -53.84 45.92
CA ASN A 361 49.34 -53.50 44.56
C ASN A 361 48.75 -52.10 44.47
N ILE A 362 48.88 -51.50 43.29
CA ILE A 362 48.29 -50.21 42.97
C ILE A 362 47.08 -50.48 42.09
N ASP A 363 45.89 -50.18 42.61
CA ASP A 363 44.64 -50.24 41.86
C ASP A 363 44.22 -48.83 41.42
N SER A 364 44.26 -48.58 40.11
CA SER A 364 43.85 -47.32 39.49
C SER A 364 42.53 -47.45 38.71
N SER A 365 41.78 -48.54 38.91
CA SER A 365 40.53 -48.82 38.18
C SER A 365 39.39 -47.87 38.55
N SER A 366 39.39 -47.32 39.77
CA SER A 366 38.41 -46.31 40.19
C SER A 366 38.56 -45.02 39.37
N ALA A 367 37.44 -44.45 38.93
CA ALA A 367 37.41 -43.15 38.26
C ALA A 367 37.90 -42.00 39.17
N THR A 368 37.82 -42.16 40.49
CA THR A 368 38.07 -41.08 41.47
C THR A 368 39.27 -41.32 42.38
N GLN A 369 39.77 -42.55 42.47
CA GLN A 369 40.84 -42.91 43.40
C GLN A 369 41.91 -43.79 42.74
N THR A 370 43.13 -43.67 43.22
CA THR A 370 44.18 -44.68 43.06
C THR A 370 44.46 -45.25 44.44
N VAL A 371 44.34 -46.56 44.59
CA VAL A 371 44.45 -47.25 45.86
C VAL A 371 45.77 -48.00 45.92
N ILE A 372 46.59 -47.74 46.93
CA ILE A 372 47.70 -48.63 47.28
C ILE A 372 47.14 -49.66 48.27
N ASN A 373 46.87 -50.86 47.78
CA ASN A 373 46.37 -51.95 48.59
C ASN A 373 47.52 -52.60 49.35
N VAL A 374 47.44 -52.58 50.68
CA VAL A 374 48.42 -53.23 51.56
C VAL A 374 47.72 -54.42 52.25
N PRO A 375 48.06 -55.68 51.90
CA PRO A 375 47.48 -56.85 52.54
C PRO A 375 47.97 -57.02 53.99
N ASP A 376 47.10 -57.56 54.84
CA ASP A 376 47.48 -58.02 56.18
C ASP A 376 48.13 -59.42 56.08
N ALA A 377 49.18 -59.68 56.85
CA ALA A 377 49.76 -61.01 56.91
C ALA A 377 48.73 -62.03 57.45
N SER A 378 48.62 -63.17 56.76
CA SER A 378 47.80 -64.32 57.16
C SER A 378 48.54 -65.64 56.92
N THR A 379 47.90 -66.78 57.17
CA THR A 379 48.46 -68.09 56.79
C THR A 379 48.49 -68.32 55.27
N THR A 380 47.72 -67.55 54.50
CA THR A 380 47.59 -67.68 53.03
C THR A 380 48.01 -66.43 52.25
N VAL A 381 48.21 -65.30 52.92
CA VAL A 381 48.51 -64.00 52.29
C VAL A 381 49.81 -63.42 52.86
N ARG A 382 50.74 -63.04 51.98
CA ARG A 382 51.90 -62.24 52.38
C ARG A 382 51.43 -60.80 52.59
N GLY A 383 51.76 -60.23 53.74
CA GLY A 383 51.29 -58.91 54.12
C GLY A 383 52.05 -58.33 55.30
N VAL A 384 51.59 -57.16 55.77
CA VAL A 384 52.17 -56.48 56.93
C VAL A 384 51.55 -56.99 58.24
N ILE A 385 52.30 -56.90 59.32
CA ILE A 385 51.79 -57.16 60.68
C ILE A 385 51.14 -55.87 61.20
N ASN A 386 49.96 -55.96 61.79
CA ASN A 386 49.19 -54.81 62.26
C ASN A 386 48.55 -55.07 63.63
N LEU A 387 47.78 -54.08 64.12
CA LEU A 387 47.16 -54.07 65.46
C LEU A 387 45.76 -54.72 65.51
N LEU A 388 45.39 -55.56 64.53
CA LEU A 388 44.10 -56.24 64.58
C LEU A 388 44.04 -57.23 65.75
N SER A 389 42.83 -57.55 66.22
CA SER A 389 42.51 -58.31 67.44
C SER A 389 43.00 -59.77 67.49
N GLY A 390 43.88 -60.16 66.57
CA GLY A 390 44.52 -61.45 66.47
C GLY A 390 45.03 -61.64 65.05
N GLN A 391 46.34 -61.72 64.88
CA GLN A 391 46.96 -61.94 63.57
C GLN A 391 47.77 -63.23 63.59
N THR A 392 47.70 -63.97 62.48
CA THR A 392 48.49 -65.18 62.24
C THR A 392 49.31 -65.01 60.97
N PHE A 393 50.47 -65.65 60.88
CA PHE A 393 51.29 -65.62 59.66
C PHE A 393 52.03 -66.95 59.52
N ALA A 394 52.11 -67.49 58.29
CA ALA A 394 52.70 -68.80 58.01
C ALA A 394 54.19 -68.74 57.64
N GLY A 395 54.85 -69.91 57.66
CA GLY A 395 56.24 -70.14 57.24
C GLY A 395 57.27 -69.93 58.36
N TYR A 396 58.48 -70.47 58.17
CA TYR A 396 59.60 -70.28 59.11
C TYR A 396 59.91 -68.79 59.30
N LYS A 397 60.24 -68.42 60.54
CA LYS A 397 60.63 -67.06 60.91
C LYS A 397 61.97 -67.11 61.61
N SER A 398 62.92 -66.36 61.07
CA SER A 398 64.24 -66.17 61.66
C SER A 398 64.35 -64.72 62.08
N PHE A 399 64.56 -64.49 63.38
CA PHE A 399 64.85 -63.16 63.92
C PHE A 399 66.36 -63.10 64.16
N ARG A 400 67.04 -62.17 63.48
CA ARG A 400 68.51 -62.02 63.61
C ARG A 400 68.91 -61.50 64.99
N ASP A 401 68.14 -60.54 65.48
CA ASP A 401 68.41 -59.83 66.73
C ASP A 401 67.53 -60.41 67.86
N SER A 402 66.71 -59.60 68.54
CA SER A 402 65.82 -60.07 69.62
C SER A 402 64.34 -60.11 69.23
N LEU A 403 63.61 -61.09 69.77
CA LEU A 403 62.14 -61.14 69.78
C LEU A 403 61.63 -60.82 71.19
N ALA A 404 60.86 -59.74 71.31
CA ALA A 404 60.29 -59.27 72.57
C ALA A 404 58.76 -59.39 72.54
N VAL A 405 58.18 -60.03 73.56
CA VAL A 405 56.73 -60.22 73.71
C VAL A 405 56.27 -59.56 75.00
N GLY A 406 55.31 -58.64 74.92
CA GLY A 406 54.73 -57.95 76.08
C GLY A 406 55.58 -56.83 76.68
N VAL A 407 56.65 -56.38 76.00
CA VAL A 407 57.45 -55.23 76.43
C VAL A 407 56.75 -53.91 76.07
N ALA A 408 56.99 -52.85 76.86
CA ALA A 408 56.50 -51.51 76.55
C ALA A 408 57.11 -50.97 75.25
N GLU A 409 56.33 -50.18 74.50
CA GLU A 409 56.78 -49.56 73.26
C GLU A 409 58.10 -48.78 73.45
N GLY A 410 59.01 -48.91 72.47
CA GLY A 410 60.34 -48.29 72.52
C GLY A 410 61.36 -48.97 73.44
N THR A 411 60.97 -49.99 74.20
CA THR A 411 61.89 -50.72 75.08
C THR A 411 62.68 -51.77 74.30
N LYS A 412 64.02 -51.72 74.36
CA LYS A 412 64.88 -52.75 73.78
C LYS A 412 64.86 -54.00 74.67
N ALA A 413 64.66 -55.17 74.06
CA ALA A 413 64.86 -56.42 74.78
C ALA A 413 66.34 -56.62 75.15
N ASN A 414 66.57 -57.17 76.33
CA ASN A 414 67.92 -57.49 76.83
C ASN A 414 68.29 -58.97 76.66
N SER A 415 67.42 -59.76 76.03
CA SER A 415 67.63 -61.16 75.66
C SER A 415 67.24 -61.38 74.19
N SER A 416 67.81 -62.38 73.53
CA SER A 416 67.44 -62.73 72.14
C SER A 416 65.98 -63.22 72.05
N PHE A 417 65.44 -63.80 73.11
CA PHE A 417 64.01 -64.05 73.29
C PHE A 417 63.60 -63.57 74.68
N GLN A 418 62.71 -62.57 74.74
CA GLN A 418 62.21 -62.00 75.99
C GLN A 418 60.69 -62.03 76.01
N VAL A 419 60.12 -62.66 77.03
CA VAL A 419 58.67 -62.67 77.27
C VAL A 419 58.42 -62.02 78.62
N VAL A 420 57.69 -60.90 78.63
CA VAL A 420 57.17 -60.28 79.84
C VAL A 420 55.74 -60.78 80.02
N GLY A 421 55.62 -61.95 80.63
CA GLY A 421 54.35 -62.67 80.77
C GLY A 421 54.58 -64.15 81.05
N SER A 422 53.51 -64.95 80.99
CA SER A 422 53.59 -66.41 81.12
C SER A 422 54.07 -67.06 79.82
N VAL A 423 54.81 -68.15 79.96
CA VAL A 423 55.21 -69.03 78.86
C VAL A 423 54.61 -70.41 79.13
N ALA A 424 53.79 -70.92 78.22
CA ALA A 424 53.36 -72.31 78.24
C ALA A 424 54.39 -73.16 77.47
N THR A 425 54.81 -74.28 78.06
CA THR A 425 55.66 -75.28 77.42
C THR A 425 54.92 -76.61 77.32
N ASN A 426 55.40 -77.50 76.43
CA ASN A 426 54.77 -78.80 76.28
C ASN A 426 54.93 -79.66 77.55
N LEU A 427 53.84 -80.23 78.03
CA LEU A 427 53.78 -81.09 79.22
C LEU A 427 53.23 -82.46 78.82
N THR A 428 54.09 -83.47 78.92
CA THR A 428 53.76 -84.85 78.57
C THR A 428 53.70 -85.69 79.84
N LYS A 429 52.63 -86.45 80.04
CA LYS A 429 52.49 -87.39 81.17
C LYS A 429 52.56 -88.82 80.66
N VAL A 430 53.37 -89.66 81.31
CA VAL A 430 53.58 -91.05 80.91
C VAL A 430 53.48 -91.98 82.11
N THR A 431 52.96 -93.19 81.89
CA THR A 431 52.79 -94.25 82.90
C THR A 431 53.57 -95.53 82.55
N SER A 432 54.34 -95.49 81.46
CA SER A 432 55.21 -96.56 80.97
C SER A 432 56.44 -95.95 80.30
N SER A 433 57.45 -96.77 79.99
CA SER A 433 58.68 -96.30 79.34
C SER A 433 58.38 -95.53 78.05
N TYR A 434 59.04 -94.38 77.87
CA TYR A 434 58.71 -93.40 76.83
C TYR A 434 59.97 -92.84 76.17
N ALA A 435 59.96 -92.73 74.84
CA ALA A 435 61.00 -92.06 74.08
C ALA A 435 60.62 -90.58 73.89
N ALA A 436 61.41 -89.68 74.49
CA ALA A 436 61.17 -88.26 74.39
C ALA A 436 61.40 -87.74 72.95
N THR A 437 60.54 -86.83 72.51
CA THR A 437 60.58 -86.18 71.20
C THR A 437 61.14 -84.76 71.30
N ALA A 438 61.55 -84.17 70.17
CA ALA A 438 61.97 -82.77 70.13
C ALA A 438 60.87 -81.77 70.56
N GLY A 439 59.61 -82.19 70.57
CA GLY A 439 58.46 -81.40 71.02
C GLY A 439 58.24 -81.44 72.53
N ASP A 440 58.83 -82.38 73.26
CA ASP A 440 58.72 -82.44 74.71
C ASP A 440 59.50 -81.32 75.40
N ASN A 441 59.04 -80.92 76.58
CA ASN A 441 59.79 -80.04 77.46
C ASN A 441 59.77 -80.56 78.89
N THR A 442 58.59 -80.83 79.45
CA THR A 442 58.44 -81.48 80.74
C THR A 442 57.75 -82.83 80.59
N ILE A 443 58.35 -83.87 81.15
CA ILE A 443 57.81 -85.23 81.18
C ILE A 443 57.53 -85.62 82.62
N LEU A 444 56.26 -85.91 82.93
CA LEU A 444 55.82 -86.46 84.21
C LEU A 444 55.78 -87.99 84.10
N ALA A 445 56.79 -88.63 84.67
CA ALA A 445 56.98 -90.07 84.69
C ALA A 445 56.30 -90.67 85.93
N ASP A 446 55.11 -91.26 85.75
CA ASP A 446 54.31 -91.83 86.83
C ASP A 446 54.72 -93.28 87.13
N ALA A 447 55.53 -93.46 88.16
CA ALA A 447 56.09 -94.76 88.56
C ALA A 447 55.18 -95.56 89.51
N THR A 448 53.91 -95.19 89.66
CA THR A 448 52.95 -95.92 90.50
C THR A 448 52.81 -97.38 90.07
N GLY A 449 52.74 -97.61 88.74
CA GLY A 449 52.56 -98.93 88.15
C GLY A 449 53.81 -99.82 88.14
N GLY A 450 55.01 -99.25 88.21
CA GLY A 450 56.29 -99.96 88.08
C GLY A 450 57.44 -99.00 87.77
N ALA A 451 58.67 -99.50 87.81
CA ALA A 451 59.82 -98.75 87.30
C ALA A 451 59.64 -98.52 85.78
N LEU A 452 60.09 -97.37 85.28
CA LEU A 452 59.99 -97.03 83.86
C LEU A 452 61.20 -96.24 83.36
N THR A 453 61.44 -96.32 82.06
CA THR A 453 62.57 -95.67 81.40
C THR A 453 62.12 -94.52 80.51
N ILE A 454 62.62 -93.31 80.76
CA ILE A 454 62.51 -92.18 79.83
C ILE A 454 63.77 -92.15 78.96
N THR A 455 63.63 -92.39 77.67
CA THR A 455 64.76 -92.41 76.73
C THR A 455 64.88 -91.05 76.05
N LEU A 456 65.98 -90.34 76.28
CA LEU A 456 66.29 -89.08 75.62
C LEU A 456 66.65 -89.29 74.14
N PRO A 457 66.24 -88.39 73.24
CA PRO A 457 66.59 -88.44 71.82
C PRO A 457 68.10 -88.22 71.60
N SER A 458 68.57 -88.52 70.39
CA SER A 458 70.00 -88.33 70.06
C SER A 458 70.38 -86.85 70.19
N PRO A 459 71.43 -86.53 70.96
CA PRO A 459 71.82 -85.14 71.23
C PRO A 459 72.27 -84.38 69.97
N SER A 460 72.80 -85.10 68.97
CA SER A 460 73.39 -84.56 67.73
C SER A 460 72.48 -83.65 66.89
N THR A 461 71.16 -83.74 67.07
CA THR A 461 70.18 -82.98 66.26
C THR A 461 69.51 -81.83 67.02
N ILE A 462 69.82 -81.67 68.30
CA ILE A 462 69.07 -80.81 69.24
C ILE A 462 69.98 -80.15 70.28
N ALA A 463 71.20 -79.77 69.89
CA ALA A 463 72.15 -79.08 70.77
C ALA A 463 71.46 -77.91 71.51
N GLY A 464 71.68 -77.83 72.83
CA GLY A 464 71.05 -76.87 73.73
C GLY A 464 69.66 -77.25 74.23
N ARG A 465 69.05 -78.36 73.77
CA ARG A 465 67.72 -78.82 74.22
C ARG A 465 67.72 -79.14 75.70
N ILE A 466 66.65 -78.68 76.37
CA ILE A 466 66.39 -78.91 77.79
C ILE A 466 65.15 -79.78 77.93
N TYR A 467 65.26 -80.84 78.75
CA TYR A 467 64.14 -81.64 79.23
C TYR A 467 64.08 -81.60 80.75
N THR A 468 62.87 -81.54 81.32
CA THR A 468 62.63 -81.79 82.74
C THR A 468 61.88 -83.10 82.90
N ILE A 469 62.49 -84.07 83.57
CA ILE A 469 61.87 -85.36 83.86
C ILE A 469 61.56 -85.37 85.34
N LYS A 470 60.28 -85.50 85.68
CA LYS A 470 59.81 -85.56 87.06
C LYS A 470 59.22 -86.93 87.33
N LYS A 471 59.74 -87.61 88.34
CA LYS A 471 59.08 -88.78 88.91
C LYS A 471 57.86 -88.31 89.69
N VAL A 472 56.70 -88.86 89.36
CA VAL A 472 55.43 -88.60 90.03
C VAL A 472 54.79 -89.92 90.41
N GLY A 473 53.73 -89.84 91.22
CA GLY A 473 52.99 -91.03 91.67
C GLY A 473 53.45 -91.51 93.05
N SER A 474 53.18 -92.78 93.35
CA SER A 474 53.46 -93.43 94.63
C SER A 474 54.33 -94.68 94.47
N GLY A 475 55.39 -94.58 93.67
CA GLY A 475 56.27 -95.70 93.34
C GLY A 475 57.26 -96.06 94.46
N GLY A 476 57.46 -95.18 95.44
CA GLY A 476 58.48 -95.33 96.47
C GLY A 476 59.89 -95.35 95.87
N ILE A 477 60.88 -95.74 96.67
CA ILE A 477 62.28 -95.90 96.20
C ILE A 477 62.49 -97.16 95.36
N ASP A 478 61.55 -98.12 95.39
CA ASP A 478 61.67 -99.43 94.75
C ASP A 478 61.26 -99.45 93.27
N LYS A 479 60.60 -98.38 92.80
CA LYS A 479 60.16 -98.23 91.41
C LYS A 479 60.79 -96.98 90.83
N GLU A 480 62.05 -97.07 90.42
CA GLU A 480 62.78 -95.93 89.91
C GLU A 480 62.26 -95.43 88.54
N VAL A 481 62.51 -94.16 88.26
CA VAL A 481 62.48 -93.64 86.88
C VAL A 481 63.92 -93.61 86.38
N THR A 482 64.23 -94.48 85.43
CA THR A 482 65.52 -94.48 84.74
C THR A 482 65.45 -93.51 83.58
N ILE A 483 66.37 -92.57 83.50
CA ILE A 483 66.57 -91.74 82.32
C ILE A 483 67.73 -92.35 81.56
N ALA A 484 67.42 -92.86 80.38
CA ALA A 484 68.39 -93.41 79.44
C ALA A 484 68.61 -92.42 78.29
N THR A 485 69.70 -92.57 77.57
CA THR A 485 69.93 -91.81 76.33
C THR A 485 70.10 -92.74 75.14
N SER A 486 69.59 -92.32 73.98
CA SER A 486 69.79 -93.03 72.70
C SER A 486 71.14 -92.71 72.04
N GLY A 487 71.91 -91.76 72.59
CA GLY A 487 73.28 -91.46 72.18
C GLY A 487 74.01 -90.57 73.20
N GLY A 488 75.33 -90.66 73.26
CA GLY A 488 76.13 -89.99 74.30
C GLY A 488 75.93 -90.59 75.69
N THR A 489 76.22 -89.80 76.71
CA THR A 489 76.11 -90.13 78.13
C THR A 489 75.32 -89.04 78.89
N ILE A 490 74.93 -89.32 80.13
CA ILE A 490 74.29 -88.40 81.07
C ILE A 490 75.23 -88.23 82.27
N ASP A 491 75.88 -87.07 82.41
CA ASP A 491 76.97 -86.83 83.39
C ASP A 491 78.04 -87.96 83.38
N GLY A 492 78.41 -88.46 82.20
CA GLY A 492 79.38 -89.55 82.02
C GLY A 492 78.85 -90.97 82.27
N SER A 493 77.57 -91.14 82.60
CA SER A 493 76.90 -92.43 82.79
C SER A 493 75.95 -92.74 81.63
N SER A 494 75.64 -94.01 81.36
CA SER A 494 74.60 -94.36 80.37
C SER A 494 73.18 -94.02 80.85
N ASN A 495 72.99 -93.90 82.16
CA ASN A 495 71.70 -93.64 82.77
C ASN A 495 71.80 -92.66 83.96
N TYR A 496 70.73 -91.91 84.18
CA TYR A 496 70.47 -91.17 85.43
C TYR A 496 69.20 -91.69 86.09
N ILE A 497 69.23 -91.98 87.39
CA ILE A 497 68.11 -92.62 88.08
C ILE A 497 67.47 -91.65 89.08
N ILE A 498 66.14 -91.54 89.02
CA ILE A 498 65.33 -90.85 90.03
C ILE A 498 64.65 -91.89 90.90
N TYR A 499 65.08 -92.00 92.16
CA TYR A 499 64.48 -92.94 93.12
C TYR A 499 63.28 -92.34 93.86
N ASN A 500 63.40 -91.11 94.35
CA ASN A 500 62.38 -90.51 95.21
C ASN A 500 61.17 -90.00 94.41
N ASP A 501 59.97 -90.35 94.85
CA ASP A 501 58.74 -89.76 94.31
C ASP A 501 58.77 -88.23 94.45
N TRP A 502 58.09 -87.56 93.52
CA TRP A 502 57.95 -86.10 93.49
C TRP A 502 59.25 -85.31 93.27
N THR A 503 60.34 -86.00 92.95
CA THR A 503 61.61 -85.37 92.57
C THR A 503 61.78 -85.31 91.06
N PHE A 504 62.59 -84.36 90.60
CA PHE A 504 62.81 -84.12 89.18
C PHE A 504 64.29 -83.92 88.89
N VAL A 505 64.62 -84.03 87.61
CA VAL A 505 65.88 -83.58 87.08
C VAL A 505 65.63 -82.79 85.80
N THR A 506 66.35 -81.69 85.64
CA THR A 506 66.42 -80.98 84.37
C THR A 506 67.77 -81.27 83.74
N ILE A 507 67.73 -81.71 82.49
CA ILE A 507 68.89 -82.16 81.75
C ILE A 507 68.99 -81.36 80.46
N GLN A 508 70.20 -80.93 80.11
CA GLN A 508 70.49 -80.18 78.89
C GLN A 508 71.58 -80.87 78.08
N THR A 509 71.47 -80.88 76.76
CA THR A 509 72.52 -81.40 75.88
C THR A 509 73.37 -80.29 75.28
N ASP A 510 74.68 -80.56 75.10
CA ASP A 510 75.60 -79.73 74.31
C ASP A 510 75.64 -80.13 72.82
N GLY A 511 74.90 -81.18 72.42
CA GLY A 511 74.94 -81.78 71.08
C GLY A 511 75.71 -83.10 71.00
N THR A 512 76.45 -83.48 72.05
CA THR A 512 77.20 -84.74 72.13
C THR A 512 76.74 -85.58 73.32
N ASP A 513 76.66 -84.98 74.49
CA ASP A 513 76.27 -85.61 75.76
C ASP A 513 75.13 -84.84 76.42
N TRP A 514 74.63 -85.36 77.54
CA TRP A 514 73.58 -84.80 78.38
C TRP A 514 74.12 -84.47 79.77
N TYR A 515 73.72 -83.34 80.32
CA TYR A 515 74.19 -82.86 81.62
C TYR A 515 73.02 -82.51 82.53
N VAL A 516 73.10 -82.94 83.79
CA VAL A 516 72.12 -82.56 84.80
C VAL A 516 72.41 -81.14 85.27
N ILE A 517 71.49 -80.21 84.96
CA ILE A 517 71.65 -78.80 85.27
C ILE A 517 70.79 -78.34 86.47
N LYS A 518 69.83 -79.17 86.90
CA LYS A 518 68.98 -78.91 88.08
C LYS A 518 68.41 -80.23 88.62
N LYS A 519 68.32 -80.38 89.95
CA LYS A 519 67.69 -81.53 90.62
C LYS A 519 67.15 -81.15 91.98
#